data_AF-A0A820SDW6-F1
#
_entry.id   AF-A0A820SDW6-F1
#
_cell.length_a   1.000
_cell.length_b   1.000
_cell.length_c   1.000
_cell.angle_alpha   90.00
_cell.angle_beta   90.00
_cell.angle_gamma   90.00
#
_symmetry.space_group_name_H-M   'P 1'
#
loop_
_entity.id
_entity.type
_entity.pdbx_description
1 polymer ?
#
loop_
_entity_poly.entity_id
_entity_poly.type
_entity_poly.pdbx_seq_one_letter_code
_entity_poly.pdbx_strand_id
1 'polypeptide(L)'
;SPRCRQYMSKWNLRLDDNLVDLEGRTLEPETINYSDRSVRYKQQEADWSRDGRSCRHIKPGHLDKWLVVYEGKQKPIASELINTLYNVCTPM
;
A
#
# COMPACT_ATOMS: atom_id res chain seq x y z
N SER A 1 15.26 -30.23 -21.60
CA SER A 1 16.39 -30.85 -22.32
C SER A 1 15.96 -32.21 -22.89
N PRO A 2 16.60 -32.70 -23.98
CA PRO A 2 16.28 -34.00 -24.58
C PRO A 2 16.40 -35.18 -23.60
N ARG A 3 17.39 -35.12 -22.71
CA ARG A 3 17.65 -36.14 -21.68
C ARG A 3 16.48 -36.28 -20.69
N CYS A 4 15.89 -35.18 -20.22
CA CYS A 4 14.74 -35.25 -19.29
C CYS A 4 13.51 -35.91 -19.94
N ARG A 5 13.22 -35.60 -21.20
CA ARG A 5 12.09 -36.22 -21.93
C ARG A 5 12.24 -37.73 -22.04
N GLN A 6 13.47 -38.21 -22.28
CA GLN A 6 13.76 -39.65 -22.35
C GLN A 6 13.52 -40.34 -21.00
N TYR A 7 13.92 -39.74 -19.88
CA TYR A 7 13.63 -40.30 -18.57
C TYR A 7 12.13 -40.33 -18.27
N MET A 8 11.39 -39.24 -18.56
CA MET A 8 9.93 -39.20 -18.34
C MET A 8 9.17 -40.23 -19.18
N SER A 9 9.60 -40.45 -20.42
CA SER A 9 9.01 -41.48 -21.30
C SER A 9 9.16 -42.89 -20.73
N LYS A 10 10.23 -43.20 -19.97
CA LYS A 10 10.38 -44.50 -19.31
C LYS A 10 9.31 -44.74 -18.23
N TRP A 11 8.74 -43.66 -17.68
CA TRP A 11 7.65 -43.69 -16.71
C TRP A 11 6.27 -43.49 -17.36
N ASN A 12 6.18 -43.51 -18.69
CA ASN A 12 4.97 -43.15 -19.44
C ASN A 12 4.43 -41.74 -19.10
N LEU A 13 5.32 -40.81 -18.73
CA LEU A 13 4.97 -39.42 -18.42
C LEU A 13 5.31 -38.50 -19.61
N ARG A 14 4.45 -37.50 -19.83
CA ARG A 14 4.67 -36.40 -20.76
C ARG A 14 4.28 -35.08 -20.08
N LEU A 15 5.06 -34.03 -20.31
CA LEU A 15 4.66 -32.67 -19.94
C LEU A 15 3.60 -32.19 -20.92
N ASP A 16 2.52 -31.62 -20.39
CA ASP A 16 1.61 -30.85 -21.22
C ASP A 16 2.35 -29.63 -21.77
N ASP A 17 2.08 -29.32 -23.02
CA ASP A 17 2.63 -28.16 -23.71
C ASP A 17 1.75 -26.92 -23.45
N ASN A 18 0.59 -27.10 -22.82
CA ASN A 18 -0.36 -26.05 -22.47
C ASN A 18 -0.33 -25.72 -20.97
N LEU A 19 -0.69 -24.47 -20.65
CA LEU A 19 -0.97 -24.09 -19.27
C LEU A 19 -2.30 -24.70 -18.83
N VAL A 20 -2.40 -24.99 -17.53
CA VAL A 20 -3.65 -25.44 -16.91
C VAL A 20 -4.54 -24.21 -16.69
N ASP A 21 -5.76 -24.25 -17.21
CA ASP A 21 -6.78 -23.26 -16.90
C ASP A 21 -7.28 -23.46 -15.46
N LEU A 22 -7.31 -22.37 -14.69
CA LEU A 22 -7.77 -22.37 -13.31
C LEU A 22 -9.00 -21.48 -13.19
N GLU A 23 -10.07 -22.03 -12.62
CA GLU A 23 -11.24 -21.25 -12.23
C GLU A 23 -10.94 -20.49 -10.93
N GLY A 24 -10.60 -19.21 -11.08
CA GLY A 24 -10.44 -18.26 -9.99
C GLY A 24 -11.66 -17.36 -9.82
N ARG A 25 -11.65 -16.57 -8.75
CA ARG A 25 -12.60 -15.46 -8.55
C ARG A 25 -11.87 -14.18 -8.21
N THR A 26 -12.37 -13.07 -8.72
CA THR A 26 -11.96 -11.73 -8.29
C THR A 26 -12.98 -11.23 -7.27
N LEU A 27 -12.50 -10.81 -6.10
CA LEU A 27 -13.35 -10.22 -5.09
C LEU A 27 -13.71 -8.79 -5.47
N GLU A 28 -14.91 -8.35 -5.08
CA GLU A 28 -15.28 -6.95 -5.26
C GLU A 28 -14.35 -6.02 -4.48
N PRO A 29 -14.03 -4.82 -5.00
CA PRO A 29 -13.18 -3.88 -4.28
C PRO A 29 -13.86 -3.33 -3.02
N GLU A 30 -13.12 -3.35 -1.92
CA GLU A 30 -13.56 -2.89 -0.61
C GLU A 30 -13.73 -1.37 -0.53
N THR A 31 -14.52 -0.92 0.46
CA THR A 31 -14.68 0.51 0.76
C THR A 31 -13.89 0.88 2.00
N ILE A 32 -13.00 1.86 1.87
CA ILE A 32 -12.21 2.44 2.95
C ILE A 32 -13.01 3.59 3.55
N ASN A 33 -13.38 3.48 4.81
CA ASN A 33 -14.10 4.51 5.53
C ASN A 33 -13.12 5.45 6.24
N TYR A 34 -13.36 6.75 6.11
CA TYR A 34 -12.74 7.82 6.87
C TYR A 34 -13.81 8.49 7.74
N SER A 35 -13.43 9.43 8.62
CA SER A 35 -14.43 10.06 9.51
C SER A 35 -15.42 10.94 8.76
N ASP A 36 -15.01 11.50 7.63
CA ASP A 36 -15.77 12.48 6.85
C ASP A 36 -16.31 11.92 5.51
N ARG A 37 -15.72 10.85 4.99
CA ARG A 37 -16.10 10.26 3.69
C ARG A 37 -15.63 8.81 3.55
N SER A 38 -16.09 8.15 2.49
CA SER A 38 -15.64 6.81 2.12
C SER A 38 -15.05 6.81 0.72
N VAL A 39 -14.03 5.99 0.51
CA VAL A 39 -13.32 5.84 -0.76
C VAL A 39 -13.34 4.37 -1.17
N ARG A 40 -13.68 4.08 -2.43
CA ARG A 40 -13.61 2.71 -2.95
C ARG A 40 -12.18 2.38 -3.33
N TYR A 41 -11.64 1.29 -2.78
CA TYR A 41 -10.31 0.80 -3.11
C TYR A 41 -10.25 0.38 -4.58
N LYS A 42 -9.17 0.72 -5.27
CA LYS A 42 -8.95 0.32 -6.67
C LYS A 42 -7.93 -0.82 -6.70
N GLN A 43 -8.43 -2.05 -6.74
CA GLN A 43 -7.57 -3.25 -6.74
C GLN A 43 -6.52 -3.28 -7.85
N GLN A 44 -6.79 -2.65 -8.99
CA GLN A 44 -5.86 -2.56 -10.13
C GLN A 44 -4.65 -1.64 -9.87
N GLU A 45 -4.84 -0.59 -9.07
CA GLU A 45 -3.79 0.38 -8.73
C GLU A 45 -3.01 -0.05 -7.48
N ALA A 46 -3.59 -0.93 -6.66
CA ALA A 46 -3.05 -1.40 -5.40
C ALA A 46 -2.62 -0.29 -4.41
N ASP A 47 -3.20 0.91 -4.55
CA ASP A 47 -2.92 2.09 -3.74
C ASP A 47 -4.21 2.88 -3.46
N TRP A 48 -4.28 3.48 -2.28
CA TRP A 48 -5.35 4.39 -1.86
C TRP A 48 -4.81 5.70 -1.26
N SER A 49 -3.48 5.90 -1.26
CA SER A 49 -2.83 7.06 -0.68
C SER A 49 -3.34 8.37 -1.31
N ARG A 50 -3.51 8.38 -2.64
CA ARG A 50 -4.01 9.54 -3.39
C ARG A 50 -5.43 9.92 -3.00
N ASP A 51 -6.32 8.95 -2.92
CA ASP A 51 -7.74 9.18 -2.65
C ASP A 51 -7.96 9.48 -1.15
N GLY A 52 -7.07 8.98 -0.28
CA GLY A 52 -7.04 9.22 1.15
C GLY A 52 -6.51 10.59 1.59
N ARG A 53 -5.73 11.29 0.75
CA ARG A 53 -4.96 12.49 1.14
C ARG A 53 -5.77 13.64 1.75
N SER A 54 -7.01 13.84 1.29
CA SER A 54 -7.90 14.88 1.80
C SER A 54 -8.98 14.35 2.74
N CYS A 55 -8.88 13.09 3.18
CA CYS A 55 -9.80 12.50 4.15
C CYS A 55 -9.31 12.79 5.57
N ARG A 56 -10.24 12.92 6.52
CA ARG A 56 -9.91 12.94 7.95
C ARG A 56 -9.84 11.52 8.51
N HIS A 57 -8.79 11.21 9.25
CA HIS A 57 -8.66 9.92 9.94
C HIS A 57 -9.89 9.61 10.80
N ILE A 58 -10.28 8.32 10.90
CA ILE A 58 -11.45 7.89 11.68
C ILE A 58 -11.28 8.24 13.17
N LYS A 59 -10.04 8.14 13.68
CA LYS A 59 -9.67 8.44 15.07
C LYS A 59 -8.31 9.16 15.08
N PRO A 60 -8.28 10.49 14.91
CA PRO A 60 -7.05 11.24 15.10
C PRO A 60 -6.66 11.24 16.59
N GLY A 61 -5.36 11.14 16.88
CA GLY A 61 -4.83 11.39 18.22
C GLY A 61 -4.49 12.87 18.38
N HIS A 62 -4.68 13.42 19.58
CA HIS A 62 -4.31 14.78 19.92
C HIS A 62 -2.83 14.85 20.33
N LEU A 63 -2.09 15.80 19.75
CA LEU A 63 -0.68 16.07 19.95
C LEU A 63 -0.50 17.42 20.67
N ASP A 64 -1.05 17.53 21.88
CA ASP A 64 -1.09 18.78 22.64
C ASP A 64 0.29 19.22 23.17
N LYS A 65 1.15 18.26 23.52
CA LYS A 65 2.45 18.50 24.18
C LYS A 65 3.54 17.64 23.58
N TRP A 66 4.43 18.26 22.83
CA TRP A 66 5.55 17.61 22.16
C TRP A 66 6.73 18.58 22.02
N LEU A 67 7.91 18.05 21.73
CA LEU A 67 9.12 18.83 21.51
C LEU A 67 9.93 18.25 20.35
N VAL A 68 10.71 19.10 19.68
CA VAL A 68 11.63 18.71 18.62
C VAL A 68 13.05 19.07 19.05
N VAL A 69 13.96 18.09 18.98
CA VAL A 69 15.38 18.28 19.27
C VAL A 69 16.17 18.21 17.97
N TYR A 70 17.03 19.20 17.74
CA TYR A 70 17.86 19.28 16.54
C TYR A 70 19.19 19.98 16.86
N GLU A 71 20.24 19.70 16.09
CA GLU A 71 21.50 20.46 16.19
C GLU A 71 21.26 21.90 15.71
N GLY A 72 21.82 22.90 16.39
CA GLY A 72 21.58 24.32 16.06
C GLY A 72 21.75 24.68 14.58
N LYS A 73 22.67 24.03 13.86
CA LYS A 73 22.87 24.22 12.40
C LYS A 73 21.66 23.79 11.55
N GLN A 74 20.86 22.86 12.03
CA GLN A 74 19.68 22.32 11.34
C GLN A 74 18.40 23.11 11.64
N LYS A 75 18.48 24.23 12.38
CA LYS A 75 17.33 25.09 12.68
C LYS A 75 16.46 25.41 11.46
N PRO A 76 17.02 25.77 10.28
CA PRO A 76 16.19 26.07 9.10
C PRO A 76 15.34 24.86 8.67
N ILE A 77 15.96 23.68 8.59
CA ILE A 77 15.31 22.43 8.17
C ILE A 77 14.25 22.00 9.20
N ALA A 78 14.57 22.08 10.49
CA ALA A 78 13.64 21.75 11.55
C ALA A 78 12.40 22.67 11.54
N SER A 79 12.60 23.97 11.29
CA SER A 79 11.51 24.95 11.19
C SER A 79 10.60 24.64 9.98
N GLU A 80 11.19 24.28 8.84
CA GLU A 80 10.44 23.91 7.64
C GLU A 80 9.62 22.62 7.84
N LEU A 81 10.20 21.61 8.51
CA LEU A 81 9.49 20.39 8.87
C LEU A 81 8.29 20.69 9.77
N ILE A 82 8.49 21.47 10.84
CA ILE A 82 7.43 21.84 11.79
C ILE A 82 6.30 22.58 11.07
N ASN A 83 6.64 23.54 10.20
CA ASN A 83 5.65 24.26 9.39
C ASN A 83 4.86 23.31 8.48
N THR A 84 5.54 22.36 7.85
CA THR A 84 4.91 21.34 7.01
C THR A 84 3.93 20.48 7.81
N LEU A 85 4.33 20.05 9.02
CA LEU A 85 3.48 19.29 9.92
C LEU A 85 2.21 20.07 10.30
N TYR A 86 2.31 21.36 10.63
CA TYR A 86 1.13 22.19 10.92
C TYR A 86 0.15 22.28 9.74
N ASN A 87 0.67 22.30 8.52
CA ASN A 87 -0.16 22.39 7.32
C ASN A 87 -0.88 21.08 6.97
N VAL A 88 -0.31 19.92 7.31
CA VAL A 88 -0.86 18.61 6.90
C VAL A 88 -1.53 17.83 8.03
N CYS A 89 -1.26 18.15 9.30
CA CYS A 89 -1.76 17.42 10.46
C CYS A 89 -2.83 18.19 11.27
N THR A 90 -3.43 19.25 10.74
CA THR A 90 -4.35 20.11 11.50
C THR A 90 -5.75 19.46 11.70
N PRO A 91 -6.37 19.59 12.88
CA PRO A 91 -5.80 20.07 14.15
C PRO A 91 -4.86 19.02 14.77
N MET A 92 -3.67 19.46 15.18
CA MET A 92 -2.75 18.64 15.98
C MET A 92 -3.35 18.36 17.34
#